data_AF-A0A368KM74-F1
#
_entry.id   AF-A0A368KM74-F1
#
_cell.length_a   1.000
_cell.length_b   1.000
_cell.length_c   1.000
_cell.angle_alpha   90.00
_cell.angle_beta   90.00
_cell.angle_gamma   90.00
#
_symmetry.space_group_name_H-M   'P 1'
#
loop_
_entity.id
_entity.type
_entity.pdbx_description
1 polymer ?
#
loop_
_entity_poly.entity_id
_entity_poly.type
_entity_poly.pdbx_seq_one_letter_code
_entity_poly.pdbx_strand_id
1 'polypeptide(L)'
;MLVTSFLGIMLAAAMVMPAIADDNTTKNDQEKTVSVDKQKTKDRIAASQVIGASIYGSNQDDTIGSVNDIVMTKDGKVAYLIAGSGGLAGVGETEHAVPAKAFDMKWVKDGDDKMLKLSLPMTAEDLANAPALNLEHASDLTVASFADRNGKYFKSADTKKMSPENMYLVSEIDGLDATGNDNKSVGAIEDIVFMHNDVCKAEYYIIGTGGVVGIGEKYTPVPADHVKVTKTADNQYTASVQADSTIVGAAPKVTSDHYYSELGDKNVRDNVKTAFNEADSK
;
A
#
# COMPACT_ATOMS: atom_id res chain seq x y z
N MET A 1 -67.77 17.47 29.87
CA MET A 1 -67.95 17.98 28.49
C MET A 1 -67.93 16.77 27.56
N LEU A 2 -69.12 16.29 27.25
CA LEU A 2 -69.77 16.32 25.92
C LEU A 2 -69.17 15.28 24.95
N VAL A 3 -69.83 14.11 24.77
CA VAL A 3 -70.63 13.68 23.58
C VAL A 3 -69.86 13.87 22.25
N THR A 4 -69.80 12.94 21.29
CA THR A 4 -70.91 12.21 20.65
C THR A 4 -70.32 11.23 19.61
N SER A 5 -71.02 10.11 19.41
CA SER A 5 -70.85 9.08 18.38
C SER A 5 -71.18 9.54 16.94
N PHE A 6 -70.98 8.63 15.96
CA PHE A 6 -71.59 8.44 14.60
C PHE A 6 -70.50 8.24 13.52
N LEU A 7 -70.60 7.43 12.46
CA LEU A 7 -71.57 6.48 11.87
C LEU A 7 -70.95 5.91 10.57
N GLY A 8 -71.41 4.73 10.10
CA GLY A 8 -71.44 4.35 8.67
C GLY A 8 -70.38 3.32 8.24
N ILE A 9 -70.65 2.02 7.98
CA ILE A 9 -71.63 1.29 7.13
C ILE A 9 -71.32 1.35 5.62
N MET A 10 -70.95 0.16 5.10
CA MET A 10 -71.09 -0.39 3.71
C MET A 10 -70.30 0.30 2.58
N LEU A 11 -69.91 -0.35 1.47
CA LEU A 11 -70.56 -1.39 0.68
C LEU A 11 -69.51 -2.05 -0.26
N ALA A 12 -69.61 -3.36 -0.49
CA ALA A 12 -68.84 -4.06 -1.52
C ALA A 12 -69.48 -3.83 -2.90
N ALA A 13 -68.64 -3.63 -3.94
CA ALA A 13 -69.06 -3.74 -5.33
C ALA A 13 -67.99 -4.53 -6.11
N ALA A 14 -68.39 -5.72 -6.57
CA ALA A 14 -67.65 -6.51 -7.55
C ALA A 14 -68.10 -6.13 -8.96
N MET A 15 -67.14 -5.91 -9.88
CA MET A 15 -67.37 -5.92 -11.32
C MET A 15 -66.20 -6.64 -12.03
N VAL A 16 -66.50 -7.20 -13.19
CA VAL A 16 -65.93 -8.41 -13.80
C VAL A 16 -65.15 -8.07 -15.09
N MET A 17 -63.93 -8.64 -15.24
CA MET A 17 -63.20 -9.09 -16.47
C MET A 17 -62.74 -8.04 -17.52
N PRO A 18 -61.65 -8.25 -18.30
CA PRO A 18 -61.32 -9.46 -19.09
C PRO A 18 -59.89 -10.01 -19.02
N ALA A 19 -59.77 -11.30 -19.34
CA ALA A 19 -58.53 -11.98 -19.70
C ALA A 19 -58.10 -11.61 -21.13
N ILE A 20 -56.82 -11.32 -21.33
CA ILE A 20 -56.16 -11.30 -22.65
C ILE A 20 -54.78 -11.94 -22.49
N ALA A 21 -54.46 -12.79 -23.46
CA ALA A 21 -53.42 -13.80 -23.50
C ALA A 21 -51.99 -13.26 -23.67
N ASP A 22 -51.03 -14.12 -23.34
CA ASP A 22 -49.62 -14.04 -23.73
C ASP A 22 -49.46 -13.93 -25.26
N ASP A 23 -48.63 -13.00 -25.71
CA ASP A 23 -47.84 -13.20 -26.93
C ASP A 23 -46.44 -12.58 -26.77
N ASN A 24 -45.45 -13.41 -27.06
CA ASN A 24 -44.03 -13.12 -26.91
C ASN A 24 -43.52 -12.48 -28.21
N THR A 25 -43.11 -11.21 -28.20
CA THR A 25 -42.19 -10.71 -29.23
C THR A 25 -41.26 -9.64 -28.69
N THR A 26 -40.02 -10.07 -28.48
CA THR A 26 -38.77 -9.30 -28.34
C THR A 26 -38.69 -8.06 -29.23
N LYS A 27 -38.42 -6.88 -28.63
CA LYS A 27 -37.45 -5.89 -29.15
C LYS A 27 -36.73 -5.21 -27.98
N ASN A 28 -35.41 -5.42 -27.96
CA ASN A 28 -34.41 -4.84 -27.07
C ASN A 28 -34.42 -3.31 -27.14
N ASP A 29 -34.70 -2.64 -26.02
CA ASP A 29 -34.10 -1.35 -25.72
C ASP A 29 -32.89 -1.60 -24.81
N GLN A 30 -31.72 -1.47 -25.42
CA GLN A 30 -30.43 -1.54 -24.77
C GLN A 30 -30.30 -0.35 -23.80
N GLU A 31 -30.67 -0.58 -22.55
CA GLU A 31 -30.10 0.12 -21.41
C GLU A 31 -28.58 -0.03 -21.54
N LYS A 32 -27.90 1.09 -21.80
CA LYS A 32 -26.44 1.20 -21.78
C LYS A 32 -25.99 0.86 -20.35
N THR A 33 -25.87 -0.42 -20.08
CA THR A 33 -25.15 -0.96 -18.95
C THR A 33 -23.71 -0.55 -19.18
N VAL A 34 -23.34 0.58 -18.58
CA VAL A 34 -21.95 0.89 -18.30
C VAL A 34 -21.44 -0.32 -17.55
N SER A 35 -20.65 -1.13 -18.26
CA SER A 35 -19.88 -2.20 -17.68
C SER A 35 -18.91 -1.48 -16.75
N VAL A 36 -19.29 -1.35 -15.49
CA VAL A 36 -18.39 -0.92 -14.42
C VAL A 36 -17.29 -1.98 -14.43
N ASP A 37 -16.13 -1.52 -14.89
CA ASP A 37 -14.93 -2.31 -15.07
C ASP A 37 -14.66 -3.10 -13.79
N LYS A 38 -14.82 -4.43 -13.87
CA LYS A 38 -14.42 -5.35 -12.80
C LYS A 38 -12.90 -5.46 -12.83
N GLN A 39 -12.22 -4.40 -12.41
CA GLN A 39 -10.82 -4.49 -12.03
C GLN A 39 -10.53 -3.57 -10.84
N LYS A 40 -11.00 -3.99 -9.66
CA LYS A 40 -10.26 -3.73 -8.41
C LYS A 40 -8.91 -4.46 -8.56
N THR A 41 -7.97 -3.90 -9.31
CA THR A 41 -6.59 -4.40 -9.29
C THR A 41 -6.05 -4.09 -7.91
N LYS A 42 -5.67 -5.13 -7.16
CA LYS A 42 -4.80 -4.98 -6.00
C LYS A 42 -3.35 -4.97 -6.47
N ASP A 43 -3.05 -4.04 -7.38
CA ASP A 43 -1.69 -3.74 -7.84
C ASP A 43 -1.03 -2.71 -6.93
N ARG A 44 -1.50 -2.57 -5.69
CA ARG A 44 -0.93 -1.68 -4.68
C ARG A 44 -0.74 -2.42 -3.38
N ILE A 45 0.39 -2.15 -2.74
CA ILE A 45 0.80 -2.77 -1.48
C ILE A 45 1.38 -1.67 -0.60
N ALA A 46 0.90 -1.56 0.63
CA ALA A 46 1.48 -0.65 1.62
C ALA A 46 2.73 -1.26 2.27
N ALA A 47 3.68 -0.45 2.73
CA ALA A 47 4.89 -0.94 3.38
C ALA A 47 4.54 -1.74 4.64
N SER A 48 3.56 -1.27 5.41
CA SER A 48 3.01 -1.95 6.59
C SER A 48 2.40 -3.33 6.31
N GLN A 49 2.06 -3.65 5.05
CA GLN A 49 1.62 -4.99 4.67
C GLN A 49 2.79 -5.95 4.39
N VAL A 50 3.96 -5.40 4.08
CA VAL A 50 5.16 -6.16 3.70
C VAL A 50 6.07 -6.32 4.90
N ILE A 51 6.33 -5.25 5.63
CA ILE A 51 7.12 -5.28 6.86
C ILE A 51 6.35 -6.08 7.92
N GLY A 52 7.02 -7.05 8.53
CA GLY A 52 6.45 -8.04 9.44
C GLY A 52 5.79 -9.24 8.73
N ALA A 53 5.67 -9.25 7.40
CA ALA A 53 5.06 -10.36 6.70
C ALA A 53 5.95 -11.61 6.69
N SER A 54 5.34 -12.78 6.87
CA SER A 54 6.03 -14.05 6.79
C SER A 54 6.49 -14.37 5.36
N ILE A 55 7.69 -14.91 5.25
CA ILE A 55 8.28 -15.38 4.00
C ILE A 55 8.09 -16.90 3.93
N TYR A 56 7.41 -17.39 2.90
CA TYR A 56 7.20 -18.81 2.67
C TYR A 56 8.32 -19.40 1.80
N GLY A 57 8.77 -20.61 2.14
CA GLY A 57 9.83 -21.29 1.40
C GLY A 57 9.31 -22.13 0.22
N SER A 58 10.18 -23.00 -0.27
CA SER A 58 9.86 -23.99 -1.31
C SER A 58 8.75 -24.96 -0.89
N ASN A 59 8.64 -25.23 0.41
CA ASN A 59 7.43 -25.82 0.98
C ASN A 59 6.45 -24.69 1.29
N GLN A 60 5.42 -24.54 0.47
CA GLN A 60 4.58 -23.34 0.43
C GLN A 60 3.81 -23.07 1.73
N ASP A 61 3.75 -24.02 2.66
CA ASP A 61 3.07 -23.88 3.95
C ASP A 61 4.02 -23.53 5.10
N ASP A 62 5.33 -23.68 4.89
CA ASP A 62 6.35 -23.41 5.92
C ASP A 62 6.94 -22.01 5.74
N THR A 63 6.92 -21.23 6.82
CA THR A 63 7.60 -19.94 6.88
C THR A 63 9.09 -20.14 7.14
N ILE A 64 9.94 -19.49 6.34
CA ILE A 64 11.39 -19.57 6.45
C ILE A 64 12.01 -18.33 7.11
N GLY A 65 11.20 -17.30 7.37
CA GLY A 65 11.61 -16.03 7.95
C GLY A 65 10.49 -15.00 7.90
N SER A 66 10.81 -13.74 8.17
CA SER A 66 9.91 -12.59 8.04
C SER A 66 10.63 -11.39 7.41
N VAL A 67 9.88 -10.43 6.88
CA VAL A 67 10.47 -9.20 6.33
C VAL A 67 10.61 -8.17 7.46
N ASN A 68 11.81 -7.67 7.69
CA ASN A 68 12.09 -6.67 8.73
C ASN A 68 12.11 -5.24 8.18
N ASP A 69 12.46 -5.07 6.90
CA ASP A 69 12.49 -3.75 6.27
C ASP A 69 12.45 -3.83 4.75
N ILE A 70 12.30 -2.68 4.10
CA ILE A 70 12.32 -2.50 2.65
C ILE A 70 13.45 -1.52 2.33
N VAL A 71 14.35 -1.92 1.43
CA VAL A 71 15.35 -1.01 0.87
C VAL A 71 14.81 -0.44 -0.44
N MET A 72 14.60 0.86 -0.44
CA MET A 72 14.11 1.61 -1.59
C MET A 72 15.18 2.58 -2.08
N THR A 73 15.26 2.79 -3.38
CA THR A 73 16.12 3.83 -3.98
C THR A 73 15.43 5.20 -3.96
N LYS A 74 16.18 6.29 -4.11
CA LYS A 74 15.59 7.66 -4.11
C LYS A 74 14.49 7.88 -5.15
N ASP A 75 14.53 7.15 -6.26
CA ASP A 75 13.52 7.26 -7.31
C ASP A 75 12.23 6.49 -6.99
N GLY A 76 12.16 5.87 -5.81
CA GLY A 76 11.01 5.13 -5.31
C GLY A 76 11.04 3.64 -5.61
N LYS A 77 12.04 3.10 -6.34
CA LYS A 77 12.07 1.66 -6.65
C LYS A 77 12.54 0.84 -5.46
N VAL A 78 11.80 -0.23 -5.16
CA VAL A 78 12.19 -1.24 -4.17
C VAL A 78 13.30 -2.11 -4.76
N ALA A 79 14.41 -2.19 -4.05
CA ALA A 79 15.57 -2.97 -4.48
C ALA A 79 15.73 -4.27 -3.70
N TYR A 80 15.52 -4.21 -2.39
CA TYR A 80 15.63 -5.36 -1.50
C TYR A 80 14.50 -5.37 -0.48
N LEU A 81 14.10 -6.57 -0.07
CA LEU A 81 13.44 -6.78 1.21
C LEU A 81 14.50 -7.32 2.17
N ILE A 82 14.56 -6.77 3.37
CA ILE A 82 15.42 -7.28 4.44
C ILE A 82 14.68 -8.44 5.10
N ALA A 83 15.20 -9.65 4.94
CA ALA A 83 14.61 -10.86 5.47
C ALA A 83 15.37 -11.31 6.72
N GLY A 84 14.66 -11.42 7.84
CA GLY A 84 15.14 -12.03 9.06
C GLY A 84 15.03 -13.56 8.99
N SER A 85 16.11 -14.26 9.32
CA SER A 85 16.16 -15.71 9.44
C SER A 85 16.60 -16.15 10.85
N GLY A 86 15.99 -17.23 11.35
CA GLY A 86 16.17 -17.65 12.74
C GLY A 86 15.55 -16.68 13.74
N GLY A 87 15.74 -16.91 15.04
CA GLY A 87 15.19 -16.06 16.10
C GLY A 87 13.66 -16.16 16.29
N LEU A 88 13.11 -15.20 17.04
CA LEU A 88 11.67 -14.88 17.07
C LEU A 88 11.52 -13.55 16.32
N ALA A 89 10.47 -13.34 15.52
CA ALA A 89 10.23 -12.12 14.74
C ALA A 89 10.84 -10.83 15.37
N GLY A 90 11.92 -10.31 14.78
CA GLY A 90 12.65 -9.11 15.21
C GLY A 90 13.65 -9.26 16.38
N VAL A 91 13.81 -10.44 16.97
CA VAL A 91 14.73 -10.70 18.10
C VAL A 91 15.63 -11.90 17.82
N GLY A 92 16.93 -11.64 17.75
CA GLY A 92 17.96 -12.67 17.56
C GLY A 92 17.98 -13.25 16.14
N GLU A 93 17.41 -12.53 15.17
CA GLU A 93 17.40 -12.90 13.77
C GLU A 93 18.73 -12.52 13.10
N THR A 94 19.08 -13.24 12.04
CA THR A 94 20.13 -12.83 11.10
C THR A 94 19.48 -12.22 9.88
N GLU A 95 20.06 -11.13 9.40
CA GLU A 95 19.39 -10.22 8.48
C GLU A 95 19.98 -10.37 7.10
N HIS A 96 19.14 -10.48 6.07
CA HIS A 96 19.56 -10.79 4.71
C HIS A 96 18.90 -9.83 3.72
N ALA A 97 19.70 -9.16 2.91
CA ALA A 97 19.17 -8.31 1.84
C ALA A 97 18.78 -9.16 0.62
N VAL A 98 17.53 -9.59 0.55
CA VAL A 98 17.02 -10.40 -0.55
C VAL A 98 16.54 -9.49 -1.69
N PRO A 99 17.03 -9.66 -2.93
CA PRO A 99 16.59 -8.83 -4.05
C PRO A 99 15.08 -8.91 -4.22
N ALA A 100 14.40 -7.78 -4.38
CA ALA A 100 12.93 -7.74 -4.43
C ALA A 100 12.34 -8.67 -5.51
N LYS A 101 13.03 -8.79 -6.67
CA LYS A 101 12.62 -9.68 -7.76
C LYS A 101 12.79 -11.19 -7.49
N ALA A 102 13.48 -11.56 -6.42
CA ALA A 102 13.58 -12.97 -6.02
C ALA A 102 12.28 -13.45 -5.35
N PHE A 103 11.46 -12.53 -4.84
CA PHE A 103 10.18 -12.85 -4.22
C PHE A 103 9.09 -13.09 -5.25
N ASP A 104 8.35 -14.17 -5.06
CA ASP A 104 7.02 -14.35 -5.65
C ASP A 104 5.99 -13.75 -4.67
N MET A 105 5.27 -12.72 -5.12
CA MET A 105 4.26 -12.04 -4.31
C MET A 105 2.88 -12.33 -4.90
N LYS A 106 1.98 -12.90 -4.11
CA LYS A 106 0.64 -13.28 -4.55
C LYS A 106 -0.40 -12.92 -3.53
N TRP A 107 -1.55 -12.46 -4.01
CA TRP A 107 -2.75 -12.34 -3.18
C TRP A 107 -3.45 -13.70 -3.08
N VAL A 108 -3.45 -14.28 -1.89
CA VAL A 108 -4.17 -15.52 -1.59
C VAL A 108 -5.46 -15.21 -0.86
N LYS A 109 -6.50 -16.01 -1.08
CA LYS A 109 -7.77 -15.87 -0.36
C LYS A 109 -7.58 -16.36 1.07
N ASP A 110 -7.98 -15.54 2.04
CA ASP A 110 -8.00 -15.88 3.46
C ASP A 110 -9.35 -15.48 4.04
N GLY A 111 -10.24 -16.46 4.23
CA GLY A 111 -11.65 -16.20 4.55
C GLY A 111 -12.35 -15.34 3.48
N ASP A 112 -12.94 -14.22 3.90
CA ASP A 112 -13.54 -13.21 3.02
C ASP A 112 -12.52 -12.15 2.55
N ASP A 113 -11.32 -12.17 3.12
CA ASP A 113 -10.23 -11.25 2.83
C ASP A 113 -9.20 -11.86 1.85
N LYS A 114 -8.22 -11.03 1.49
CA LYS A 114 -7.03 -11.47 0.75
C LYS A 114 -5.79 -11.13 1.56
N MET A 115 -4.92 -12.10 1.75
CA MET A 115 -3.62 -11.94 2.39
C MET A 115 -2.54 -11.85 1.31
N LEU A 116 -1.53 -11.00 1.55
CA LEU A 116 -0.31 -10.99 0.75
C LEU A 116 0.56 -12.18 1.16
N LYS A 117 0.84 -13.08 0.23
CA LYS A 117 1.79 -14.18 0.40
C LYS A 117 3.09 -13.84 -0.30
N LEU A 118 4.18 -13.76 0.47
CA LEU A 118 5.54 -13.58 0.00
C LEU A 118 6.25 -14.94 -0.01
N SER A 119 6.86 -15.33 -1.13
CA SER A 119 7.52 -16.64 -1.22
C SER A 119 8.89 -16.55 -1.88
N LEU A 120 9.82 -17.37 -1.42
CA LEU A 120 11.14 -17.58 -2.02
C LEU A 120 11.32 -19.05 -2.38
N PRO A 121 11.90 -19.36 -3.56
CA PRO A 121 12.17 -20.73 -3.98
C PRO A 121 13.42 -21.30 -3.29
N MET A 122 13.46 -21.30 -1.96
CA MET A 122 14.55 -21.83 -1.14
C MET A 122 14.03 -22.37 0.20
N THR A 123 14.91 -23.00 0.99
CA THR A 123 14.61 -23.50 2.34
C THR A 123 14.97 -22.49 3.43
N ALA A 124 14.59 -22.75 4.68
CA ALA A 124 15.03 -21.94 5.82
C ALA A 124 16.55 -22.03 6.04
N GLU A 125 17.14 -23.20 5.82
CA GLU A 125 18.59 -23.39 5.91
C GLU A 125 19.32 -22.60 4.80
N ASP A 126 18.77 -22.56 3.59
CA ASP A 126 19.32 -21.72 2.53
C ASP A 126 19.30 -20.25 2.96
N LEU A 127 18.14 -19.72 3.37
CA LEU A 127 18.03 -18.32 3.78
C LEU A 127 19.00 -17.98 4.92
N ALA A 128 19.14 -18.86 5.93
CA ALA A 128 20.09 -18.67 7.03
C ALA A 128 21.57 -18.68 6.59
N ASN A 129 21.88 -19.34 5.49
CA ASN A 129 23.21 -19.36 4.88
C ASN A 129 23.44 -18.21 3.88
N ALA A 130 22.44 -17.36 3.62
CA ALA A 130 22.60 -16.20 2.75
C ALA A 130 23.56 -15.17 3.38
N PRO A 131 24.16 -14.27 2.59
CA PRO A 131 25.03 -13.22 3.13
C PRO A 131 24.32 -12.40 4.19
N ALA A 132 24.89 -12.39 5.40
CA ALA A 132 24.38 -11.61 6.52
C ALA A 132 24.66 -10.12 6.32
N LEU A 133 23.67 -9.29 6.65
CA LEU A 133 23.66 -7.85 6.56
C LEU A 133 23.78 -7.26 7.97
N ASN A 134 24.67 -6.29 8.17
CA ASN A 134 24.55 -5.38 9.29
C ASN A 134 23.50 -4.32 8.97
N LEU A 135 22.42 -4.31 9.77
CA LEU A 135 21.29 -3.41 9.56
C LEU A 135 21.58 -1.96 9.89
N GLU A 136 22.70 -1.62 10.54
CA GLU A 136 23.08 -0.23 10.80
C GLU A 136 23.13 0.57 9.48
N HIS A 137 22.04 1.29 9.22
CA HIS A 137 21.69 1.96 7.97
C HIS A 137 21.84 1.10 6.70
N ALA A 138 21.76 -0.22 6.82
CA ALA A 138 22.05 -1.20 5.77
C ALA A 138 23.37 -0.92 5.00
N SER A 139 24.38 -0.41 5.71
CA SER A 139 25.63 0.10 5.12
C SER A 139 26.40 -0.93 4.27
N ASP A 140 26.26 -2.22 4.56
CA ASP A 140 26.84 -3.31 3.77
C ASP A 140 26.40 -3.32 2.31
N LEU A 141 25.19 -2.85 1.99
CA LEU A 141 24.71 -2.73 0.61
C LEU A 141 25.53 -1.76 -0.24
N THR A 142 26.29 -0.88 0.42
CA THR A 142 27.18 0.09 -0.23
C THR A 142 28.59 -0.47 -0.48
N VAL A 143 28.86 -1.69 -0.02
CA VAL A 143 30.14 -2.38 -0.18
C VAL A 143 30.10 -3.30 -1.40
N ALA A 144 31.02 -3.08 -2.35
CA ALA A 144 31.04 -3.82 -3.62
C ALA A 144 31.17 -5.34 -3.41
N SER A 145 32.04 -5.78 -2.49
CA SER A 145 32.21 -7.21 -2.19
C SER A 145 30.99 -7.84 -1.54
N PHE A 146 30.18 -7.08 -0.81
CA PHE A 146 28.90 -7.57 -0.30
C PHE A 146 27.92 -7.75 -1.47
N ALA A 147 27.73 -6.72 -2.28
CA ALA A 147 26.84 -6.77 -3.45
C ALA A 147 27.19 -7.94 -4.39
N ASP A 148 28.47 -8.19 -4.64
CA ASP A 148 28.94 -9.30 -5.48
C ASP A 148 28.60 -10.68 -4.88
N ARG A 149 28.84 -10.87 -3.58
CA ARG A 149 28.51 -12.13 -2.89
C ARG A 149 27.00 -12.35 -2.85
N ASN A 150 26.25 -11.30 -2.55
CA ASN A 150 24.80 -11.32 -2.48
C ASN A 150 24.17 -11.65 -3.84
N GLY A 151 24.65 -11.01 -4.90
CA GLY A 151 24.23 -11.30 -6.27
C GLY A 151 24.48 -12.71 -6.72
N LYS A 152 25.67 -13.25 -6.43
CA LYS A 152 26.01 -14.64 -6.72
C LYS A 152 25.11 -15.61 -5.98
N TYR A 153 24.82 -15.33 -4.71
CA TYR A 153 23.98 -16.18 -3.86
C TYR A 153 22.54 -16.24 -4.39
N PHE A 154 21.91 -15.09 -4.62
CA PHE A 154 20.52 -14.99 -5.10
C PHE A 154 20.36 -15.12 -6.61
N LYS A 155 21.45 -15.32 -7.37
CA LYS A 155 21.47 -15.43 -8.84
C LYS A 155 20.76 -14.25 -9.53
N SER A 156 20.87 -13.07 -8.96
CA SER A 156 20.17 -11.87 -9.43
C SER A 156 21.15 -10.90 -10.08
N ALA A 157 20.83 -10.44 -11.29
CA ALA A 157 21.61 -9.39 -11.97
C ALA A 157 21.28 -7.98 -11.46
N ASP A 158 20.23 -7.84 -10.64
CA ASP A 158 19.80 -6.56 -10.08
C ASP A 158 20.55 -6.19 -8.80
N THR A 159 21.36 -7.10 -8.26
CA THR A 159 22.25 -6.79 -7.15
C THR A 159 23.42 -5.95 -7.62
N LYS A 160 23.26 -4.64 -7.48
CA LYS A 160 24.34 -3.68 -7.70
C LYS A 160 24.72 -3.10 -6.36
N LYS A 161 25.99 -2.74 -6.22
CA LYS A 161 26.43 -1.88 -5.13
C LYS A 161 25.50 -0.68 -5.06
N MET A 162 24.90 -0.48 -3.90
CA MET A 162 24.10 0.71 -3.63
C MET A 162 24.99 1.90 -3.36
N SER A 163 24.43 3.07 -3.57
CA SER A 163 25.03 4.33 -3.16
C SER A 163 24.37 4.73 -1.84
N PRO A 164 25.14 5.08 -0.78
CA PRO A 164 24.57 5.49 0.51
C PRO A 164 23.59 6.65 0.36
N GLU A 165 23.89 7.58 -0.54
CA GLU A 165 23.02 8.70 -0.86
C GLU A 165 21.85 8.31 -1.76
N ASN A 166 21.78 7.12 -2.35
CA ASN A 166 20.69 6.72 -3.25
C ASN A 166 19.84 5.55 -2.71
N MET A 167 19.87 5.31 -1.41
CA MET A 167 19.08 4.26 -0.77
C MET A 167 18.49 4.74 0.55
N TYR A 168 17.30 4.24 0.85
CA TYR A 168 16.54 4.46 2.07
C TYR A 168 16.04 3.13 2.60
N LEU A 169 16.11 2.96 3.92
CA LEU A 169 15.28 2.01 4.64
C LEU A 169 13.91 2.66 4.84
N VAL A 170 12.84 1.91 4.63
CA VAL A 170 11.48 2.47 4.76
C VAL A 170 11.16 2.77 6.22
N SER A 171 11.66 1.95 7.16
CA SER A 171 11.54 2.21 8.61
C SER A 171 12.14 3.55 9.05
N GLU A 172 13.15 4.06 8.34
CA GLU A 172 13.78 5.37 8.63
C GLU A 172 12.97 6.56 8.10
N ILE A 173 11.97 6.28 7.27
CA ILE A 173 11.05 7.27 6.71
C ILE A 173 9.75 7.31 7.51
N ASP A 174 9.34 6.18 8.05
CA ASP A 174 8.17 6.06 8.91
C ASP A 174 8.30 6.98 10.14
N GLY A 175 7.22 7.71 10.44
CA GLY A 175 7.17 8.73 11.49
C GLY A 175 7.90 10.04 11.20
N LEU A 176 8.51 10.24 10.02
CA LEU A 176 9.17 11.51 9.71
C LEU A 176 8.18 12.65 9.54
N ASP A 177 8.40 13.75 10.27
CA ASP A 177 7.72 15.01 10.03
C ASP A 177 8.02 15.53 8.60
N ALA A 178 6.96 15.79 7.85
CA ALA A 178 7.03 16.36 6.52
C ALA A 178 6.74 17.86 6.54
N THR A 179 7.57 18.63 5.83
CA THR A 179 7.39 20.09 5.68
C THR A 179 6.81 20.45 4.32
N GLY A 180 5.93 21.43 4.27
CA GLY A 180 5.38 21.96 3.02
C GLY A 180 6.26 23.04 2.39
N ASN A 181 5.81 23.57 1.26
CA ASN A 181 6.49 24.65 0.52
C ASN A 181 6.69 25.93 1.34
N ASP A 182 5.86 26.14 2.38
CA ASP A 182 5.95 27.27 3.31
C ASP A 182 6.84 26.99 4.53
N ASN A 183 7.59 25.89 4.52
CA ASN A 183 8.43 25.37 5.61
C ASN A 183 7.65 25.06 6.90
N LYS A 184 6.32 24.90 6.85
CA LYS A 184 5.54 24.44 8.00
C LYS A 184 5.29 22.94 7.91
N SER A 185 5.05 22.29 9.05
CA SER A 185 4.65 20.90 9.07
C SER A 185 3.32 20.71 8.32
N VAL A 186 3.26 19.66 7.49
CA VAL A 186 2.04 19.21 6.82
C VAL A 186 1.54 17.87 7.37
N GLY A 187 2.18 17.34 8.41
CA GLY A 187 1.93 16.02 8.99
C GLY A 187 3.20 15.18 9.08
N ALA A 188 3.04 13.92 9.49
CA ALA A 188 4.09 12.91 9.51
C ALA A 188 3.86 11.86 8.41
N ILE A 189 4.92 11.23 7.92
CA ILE A 189 4.81 10.09 7.02
C ILE A 189 4.46 8.86 7.84
N GLU A 190 3.34 8.21 7.54
CA GLU A 190 2.84 7.05 8.27
C GLU A 190 2.98 5.74 7.48
N ASP A 191 3.08 5.82 6.14
CA ASP A 191 3.29 4.65 5.30
C ASP A 191 3.72 5.06 3.88
N ILE A 192 4.17 4.08 3.09
CA ILE A 192 4.46 4.21 1.66
C ILE A 192 3.66 3.14 0.91
N VAL A 193 2.87 3.57 -0.08
CA VAL A 193 2.12 2.67 -0.96
C VAL A 193 2.88 2.49 -2.26
N PHE A 194 3.22 1.24 -2.57
CA PHE A 194 3.92 0.82 -3.77
C PHE A 194 2.96 0.29 -4.81
N MET A 195 3.24 0.57 -6.09
CA MET A 195 2.72 -0.23 -7.19
C MET A 195 3.35 -1.62 -7.14
N HIS A 196 2.52 -2.65 -7.30
CA HIS A 196 2.88 -4.03 -7.44
C HIS A 196 2.68 -4.45 -8.91
N ASN A 197 3.66 -4.09 -9.74
CA ASN A 197 3.80 -4.50 -11.13
C ASN A 197 5.25 -5.02 -11.36
N ASP A 198 5.75 -5.06 -12.59
CA ASP A 198 7.09 -5.55 -12.94
C ASP A 198 8.23 -4.88 -12.12
N VAL A 199 8.05 -3.64 -11.64
CA VAL A 199 8.97 -2.96 -10.75
C VAL A 199 8.20 -2.35 -9.59
N CYS A 200 8.33 -2.94 -8.40
CA CYS A 200 7.77 -2.37 -7.19
C CYS A 200 8.32 -0.94 -6.98
N LYS A 201 7.43 0.07 -7.07
CA LYS A 201 7.80 1.49 -7.01
C LYS A 201 6.82 2.26 -6.14
N ALA A 202 7.34 3.11 -5.26
CA ALA A 202 6.53 4.02 -4.46
C ALA A 202 5.67 4.90 -5.36
N GLU A 203 4.39 4.99 -5.01
CA GLU A 203 3.41 5.78 -5.74
C GLU A 203 2.76 6.82 -4.84
N TYR A 204 2.56 6.50 -3.56
CA TYR A 204 2.15 7.49 -2.56
C TYR A 204 2.96 7.36 -1.28
N TYR A 205 3.22 8.49 -0.65
CA TYR A 205 3.50 8.57 0.78
C TYR A 205 2.20 8.93 1.49
N ILE A 206 1.90 8.26 2.59
CA ILE A 206 0.72 8.53 3.39
C ILE A 206 1.10 9.53 4.48
N ILE A 207 0.46 10.70 4.45
CA ILE A 207 0.68 11.75 5.44
C ILE A 207 -0.46 11.73 6.47
N GLY A 208 -0.09 11.43 7.72
CA GLY A 208 -0.95 11.52 8.90
C GLY A 208 -1.11 12.97 9.37
N THR A 209 -2.35 13.40 9.58
CA THR A 209 -2.66 14.77 10.06
C THR A 209 -3.70 14.77 11.16
N GLY A 210 -3.33 15.39 12.29
CA GLY A 210 -4.21 15.56 13.46
C GLY A 210 -4.55 14.24 14.16
N GLY A 211 -5.27 14.33 15.29
CA GLY A 211 -5.50 13.18 16.17
C GLY A 211 -4.36 12.95 17.16
N VAL A 212 -4.53 11.94 18.03
CA VAL A 212 -3.40 11.27 18.69
C VAL A 212 -3.09 10.03 17.87
N VAL A 213 -1.85 9.54 17.85
CA VAL A 213 -1.42 8.35 17.10
C VAL A 213 -2.49 7.24 17.19
N GLY A 214 -3.10 6.90 16.04
CA GLY A 214 -4.13 5.87 15.91
C GLY A 214 -5.57 6.23 16.33
N ILE A 215 -5.84 7.46 16.81
CA ILE A 215 -7.21 7.92 17.16
C ILE A 215 -7.50 9.28 16.53
N GLY A 216 -8.44 9.28 15.58
CA GLY A 216 -8.92 10.50 14.91
C GLY A 216 -7.94 11.06 13.89
N GLU A 217 -6.89 10.31 13.58
CA GLU A 217 -5.89 10.64 12.57
C GLU A 217 -6.46 10.54 11.16
N LYS A 218 -6.07 11.51 10.31
CA LYS A 218 -6.49 11.57 8.91
C LYS A 218 -5.30 11.28 8.02
N TYR A 219 -5.44 10.23 7.21
CA TYR A 219 -4.41 9.81 6.27
C TYR A 219 -4.68 10.41 4.89
N THR A 220 -3.68 11.11 4.37
CA THR A 220 -3.71 11.74 3.05
C THR A 220 -2.65 11.11 2.16
N PRO A 221 -3.01 10.46 1.04
CA PRO A 221 -2.03 9.98 0.09
C PRO A 221 -1.47 11.16 -0.71
N VAL A 222 -0.15 11.34 -0.67
CA VAL A 222 0.59 12.34 -1.44
C VAL A 222 1.36 11.62 -2.54
N PRO A 223 1.20 12.01 -3.82
CA PRO A 223 1.95 11.42 -4.94
C PRO A 223 3.45 11.40 -4.67
N ALA A 224 4.12 10.28 -4.96
CA ALA A 224 5.54 10.12 -4.65
C ALA A 224 6.45 11.14 -5.37
N ASP A 225 6.03 11.67 -6.51
CA ASP A 225 6.73 12.75 -7.24
C ASP A 225 6.59 14.14 -6.57
N HIS A 226 5.66 14.29 -5.63
CA HIS A 226 5.50 15.49 -4.80
C HIS A 226 6.23 15.38 -3.46
N VAL A 227 6.84 14.23 -3.14
CA VAL A 227 7.57 14.04 -1.89
C VAL A 227 9.06 13.93 -2.16
N LYS A 228 9.84 14.68 -1.39
CA LYS A 228 11.30 14.59 -1.39
C LYS A 228 11.78 14.20 -0.01
N VAL A 229 12.31 12.98 0.09
CA VAL A 229 13.09 12.53 1.24
C VAL A 229 14.56 12.87 0.98
N THR A 230 15.24 13.41 1.99
CA THR A 230 16.68 13.71 1.95
C THR A 230 17.35 13.11 3.18
N LYS A 231 18.48 12.44 2.96
CA LYS A 231 19.39 12.01 4.03
C LYS A 231 20.53 13.03 4.15
N THR A 232 20.74 13.60 5.34
CA THR A 232 21.81 14.56 5.61
C THR A 232 23.15 13.84 5.81
N ALA A 233 24.25 14.60 5.88
CA ALA A 233 25.58 14.05 6.16
C ALA A 233 25.67 13.36 7.53
N ASP A 234 24.80 13.73 8.46
CA ASP A 234 24.73 13.18 9.83
C ASP A 234 23.78 11.98 9.92
N ASN A 235 23.41 11.36 8.79
CA ASN A 235 22.42 10.27 8.69
C ASN A 235 21.01 10.62 9.17
N GLN A 236 20.66 11.90 9.32
CA GLN A 236 19.28 12.30 9.63
C GLN A 236 18.44 12.38 8.37
N TYR A 237 17.19 11.93 8.44
CA TYR A 237 16.26 12.01 7.32
C TYR A 237 15.31 13.19 7.50
N THR A 238 15.00 13.86 6.39
CA THR A 238 14.01 14.95 6.33
C THR A 238 13.08 14.71 5.16
N ALA A 239 11.79 15.03 5.33
CA ALA A 239 10.80 14.97 4.27
C ALA A 239 10.24 16.37 3.95
N SER A 240 10.07 16.65 2.66
CA SER A 240 9.32 17.81 2.18
C SER A 240 8.27 17.41 1.15
N VAL A 241 7.10 18.02 1.23
CA VAL A 241 5.98 17.86 0.30
C VAL A 241 5.85 19.12 -0.54
N GLN A 242 5.71 18.95 -1.86
CA GLN A 242 5.42 20.02 -2.81
C GLN A 242 3.94 20.45 -2.73
N ALA A 243 3.53 20.89 -1.54
CA ALA A 243 2.22 21.43 -1.20
C ALA A 243 2.29 22.06 0.21
N ASP A 244 1.26 22.81 0.61
CA ASP A 244 1.10 23.28 2.00
C ASP A 244 0.02 22.47 2.76
N SER A 245 -0.17 22.79 4.04
CA SER A 245 -1.16 22.12 4.89
C SER A 245 -2.61 22.31 4.42
N THR A 246 -2.90 23.36 3.64
CA THR A 246 -4.24 23.62 3.12
C THR A 246 -4.56 22.61 2.01
N ILE A 247 -3.62 22.39 1.10
CA ILE A 247 -3.76 21.39 0.03
C ILE A 247 -3.80 19.97 0.61
N VAL A 248 -2.85 19.62 1.48
CA VAL A 248 -2.82 18.29 2.14
C VAL A 248 -4.09 18.07 2.95
N GLY A 249 -4.56 19.08 3.67
CA GLY A 249 -5.81 19.03 4.45
C GLY A 249 -7.06 18.80 3.58
N ALA A 250 -7.13 19.41 2.39
CA ALA A 250 -8.27 19.32 1.48
C ALA A 250 -8.26 18.09 0.55
N ALA A 251 -7.09 17.47 0.32
CA ALA A 251 -6.96 16.29 -0.54
C ALA A 251 -7.78 15.08 -0.02
N PRO A 252 -8.20 14.16 -0.90
CA PRO A 252 -8.95 12.97 -0.52
C PRO A 252 -8.27 12.18 0.60
N LYS A 253 -9.09 11.62 1.51
CA LYS A 253 -8.61 10.82 2.64
C LYS A 253 -8.76 9.33 2.36
N VAL A 254 -7.88 8.54 2.98
CA VAL A 254 -7.86 7.08 2.94
C VAL A 254 -7.86 6.51 4.36
N THR A 255 -8.10 5.21 4.51
CA THR A 255 -8.15 4.54 5.81
C THR A 255 -7.03 3.50 5.98
N SER A 256 -6.48 3.41 7.19
CA SER A 256 -5.44 2.43 7.54
C SER A 256 -6.01 1.02 7.74
N ASP A 257 -7.28 0.88 8.14
CA ASP A 257 -7.92 -0.39 8.53
C ASP A 257 -7.84 -1.49 7.44
N HIS A 258 -7.72 -1.07 6.18
CA HIS A 258 -7.55 -1.96 5.02
C HIS A 258 -6.39 -1.55 4.14
N TYR A 259 -5.32 -1.01 4.73
CA TYR A 259 -4.09 -0.63 4.03
C TYR A 259 -4.35 0.27 2.82
N TYR A 260 -5.18 1.29 3.02
CA TYR A 260 -5.49 2.31 2.02
C TYR A 260 -6.12 1.73 0.75
N SER A 261 -6.97 0.70 0.89
CA SER A 261 -7.60 -0.02 -0.21
C SER A 261 -8.39 0.86 -1.19
N GLU A 262 -8.79 2.06 -0.76
CA GLU A 262 -9.42 3.10 -1.59
C GLU A 262 -8.53 3.53 -2.75
N LEU A 263 -7.20 3.44 -2.61
CA LEU A 263 -6.24 3.70 -3.67
C LEU A 263 -6.32 2.69 -4.82
N GLY A 264 -7.01 1.56 -4.63
CA GLY A 264 -7.38 0.64 -5.71
C GLY A 264 -8.45 1.22 -6.66
N ASP A 265 -9.20 2.25 -6.26
CA ASP A 265 -10.17 2.94 -7.12
C ASP A 265 -9.49 4.05 -7.94
N LYS A 266 -9.65 3.99 -9.27
CA LYS A 266 -9.09 4.99 -10.19
C LYS A 266 -9.60 6.40 -9.91
N ASN A 267 -10.87 6.56 -9.54
CA ASN A 267 -11.44 7.88 -9.27
C ASN A 267 -10.80 8.53 -8.04
N VAL A 268 -10.50 7.75 -7.00
CA VAL A 268 -9.78 8.24 -5.83
C VAL A 268 -8.39 8.73 -6.23
N ARG A 269 -7.66 7.94 -7.02
CA ARG A 269 -6.33 8.31 -7.52
C ARG A 269 -6.34 9.56 -8.39
N ASP A 270 -7.29 9.66 -9.31
CA ASP A 270 -7.43 10.82 -10.19
C ASP A 270 -7.75 12.09 -9.37
N ASN A 271 -8.59 11.98 -8.34
CA ASN A 271 -8.91 13.10 -7.44
C ASN A 271 -7.70 13.51 -6.59
N VAL A 272 -6.92 12.55 -6.08
CA VAL A 272 -5.66 12.82 -5.37
C VAL A 272 -4.70 13.56 -6.29
N LYS A 273 -4.47 13.03 -7.49
CA LYS A 273 -3.58 13.67 -8.48
C LYS A 273 -4.03 15.09 -8.83
N THR A 274 -5.33 15.30 -9.01
CA THR A 274 -5.89 16.63 -9.30
C THR A 274 -5.59 17.62 -8.17
N ALA A 275 -5.78 17.21 -6.91
CA ALA A 275 -5.51 18.06 -5.75
C ALA A 275 -4.05 18.54 -5.67
N PHE A 276 -3.09 17.70 -6.06
CA PHE A 276 -1.67 18.03 -6.01
C PHE A 276 -1.15 18.72 -7.28
N ASN A 277 -1.68 18.40 -8.47
CA ASN A 277 -1.29 19.08 -9.72
C ASN A 277 -1.80 20.54 -9.80
N GLU A 278 -2.97 20.84 -9.23
CA GLU A 278 -3.46 22.21 -9.16
C GLU A 278 -2.59 23.09 -8.25
N ALA A 279 -1.87 22.49 -7.30
CA ALA A 279 -0.92 23.19 -6.44
C ALA A 279 0.31 23.71 -7.20
N ASP A 280 0.79 22.97 -8.20
CA ASP A 280 1.96 23.36 -9.02
C ASP A 280 1.69 24.57 -9.92
N SER A 281 0.41 24.92 -10.10
CA SER A 281 -0.03 26.02 -10.98
C SER A 281 -0.19 27.38 -10.29
N LYS A 282 0.05 27.45 -8.97
CA LYS A 282 -0.12 28.65 -8.13
C LYS A 282 1.19 29.06 -7.48
#